data_AF-A0A2D6USU3-F1
#
_entry.id   AF-A0A2D6USU3-F1
#
_cell.length_a   1.000
_cell.length_b   1.000
_cell.length_c   1.000
_cell.angle_alpha   90.00
_cell.angle_beta   90.00
_cell.angle_gamma   90.00
#
_symmetry.space_group_name_H-M   'P 1'
#
loop_
_entity.id
_entity.type
_entity.pdbx_description
1 polymer ?
#
loop_
_entity_poly.entity_id
_entity_poly.type
_entity_poly.pdbx_seq_one_letter_code
_entity_poly.pdbx_strand_id
1 'polypeptide(L)'
;MKSKHVPARVFDKVFMSFGWFKVNNELPLELGATVAEDGTIFTDADCRVLDGQGGAPLDRFYAIGDIRHETWDQIPSAWADGETAAIHAWAKWL
;
A
#
# COMPACT_ATOMS: atom_id res chain seq x y z
N MET A 1 -43.57 -1.22 31.92
CA MET A 1 -42.87 -2.05 30.92
C MET A 1 -41.43 -2.25 31.40
N LYS A 2 -41.07 -3.42 31.94
CA LYS A 2 -39.73 -3.65 32.51
C LYS A 2 -38.73 -3.92 31.39
N SER A 3 -37.73 -3.05 31.26
CA SER A 3 -36.59 -3.23 30.35
C SER A 3 -35.90 -4.55 30.67
N LYS A 4 -35.80 -5.46 29.69
CA LYS A 4 -35.01 -6.69 29.81
C LYS A 4 -33.54 -6.31 29.83
N HIS A 5 -32.88 -6.48 30.96
CA HIS A 5 -31.41 -6.43 31.05
C HIS A 5 -30.84 -7.55 30.18
N VAL A 6 -30.23 -7.18 29.06
CA VAL A 6 -29.38 -8.09 28.28
C VAL A 6 -28.03 -8.09 28.99
N PRO A 7 -27.56 -9.22 29.56
CA PRO A 7 -26.25 -9.26 30.18
C PRO A 7 -25.19 -8.89 29.13
N ALA A 8 -24.38 -7.87 29.44
CA ALA A 8 -23.29 -7.45 28.58
C ALA A 8 -22.32 -8.63 28.37
N ARG A 9 -21.92 -8.87 27.13
CA ARG A 9 -20.87 -9.86 26.82
C ARG A 9 -19.55 -9.32 27.36
N VAL A 10 -18.89 -10.09 28.22
CA VAL A 10 -17.57 -9.78 28.76
C VAL A 10 -16.53 -10.52 27.93
N PHE A 11 -15.48 -9.83 27.49
CA PHE A 11 -14.37 -10.39 26.73
C PHE A 11 -13.06 -10.15 27.49
N ASP A 12 -12.18 -11.15 27.55
CA ASP A 12 -10.87 -11.01 28.21
C ASP A 12 -9.88 -10.16 27.40
N LYS A 13 -10.02 -10.21 26.06
CA LYS A 13 -9.20 -9.46 25.10
C LYS A 13 -10.02 -9.11 23.88
N VAL A 14 -9.69 -7.97 23.28
CA VAL A 14 -10.27 -7.51 22.01
C VAL A 14 -9.13 -7.08 21.10
N PHE A 15 -9.19 -7.52 19.84
CA PHE A 15 -8.35 -7.01 18.76
C PHE A 15 -9.27 -6.32 17.75
N MET A 16 -8.91 -5.10 17.37
CA MET A 16 -9.64 -4.32 16.37
C MET A 16 -8.69 -4.04 15.21
N SER A 17 -9.07 -4.48 14.02
CA SER A 17 -8.33 -4.24 12.77
C SER A 17 -9.28 -3.65 11.75
N PHE A 18 -9.55 -2.35 11.89
CA PHE A 18 -10.38 -1.60 10.95
C PHE A 18 -9.61 -1.17 9.69
N GLY A 19 -8.34 -1.56 9.56
CA GLY A 19 -7.46 -1.15 8.48
C GLY A 19 -6.87 0.24 8.68
N TRP A 20 -6.38 0.82 7.58
CA TRP A 20 -5.68 2.09 7.56
C TRP A 20 -6.64 3.23 7.15
N PHE A 21 -6.57 4.35 7.85
CA PHE A 21 -7.41 5.52 7.56
C PHE A 21 -6.92 6.32 6.34
N LYS A 22 -5.64 6.18 5.98
CA LYS A 22 -5.01 6.97 4.90
C LYS A 22 -3.86 6.19 4.26
N VAL A 23 -3.85 6.10 2.94
CA VAL A 23 -2.83 5.40 2.13
C VAL A 23 -1.69 6.33 1.67
N ASN A 24 -1.85 7.65 1.80
CA ASN A 24 -0.86 8.68 1.42
C ASN A 24 -0.50 8.67 -0.08
N ASN A 25 -1.53 8.60 -0.93
CA ASN A 25 -1.40 8.47 -2.39
C ASN A 25 -1.56 9.78 -3.17
N GLU A 26 -1.62 10.94 -2.49
CA GLU A 26 -1.86 12.23 -3.14
C GLU A 26 -0.75 12.60 -4.13
N LEU A 27 0.51 12.50 -3.71
CA LEU A 27 1.66 12.78 -4.57
C LEU A 27 1.72 11.83 -5.80
N PRO A 28 1.59 10.51 -5.64
CA PRO A 28 1.47 9.58 -6.77
C PRO A 28 0.38 9.97 -7.79
N LEU A 29 -0.81 10.35 -7.30
CA LEU A 29 -1.90 10.80 -8.18
C LEU A 29 -1.54 12.07 -8.95
N GLU A 30 -0.94 13.07 -8.29
CA GLU A 30 -0.48 14.30 -8.93
C GLU A 30 0.58 14.04 -10.01
N LEU A 31 1.37 12.97 -9.86
CA LEU A 31 2.41 12.55 -10.80
C LEU A 31 1.87 11.66 -11.93
N GLY A 32 0.56 11.36 -11.94
CA GLY A 32 -0.08 10.56 -12.97
C GLY A 32 0.04 9.06 -12.77
N ALA A 33 0.25 8.58 -11.54
CA ALA A 33 0.26 7.16 -11.22
C ALA A 33 -1.12 6.51 -11.38
N THR A 34 -1.15 5.25 -11.79
CA THR A 34 -2.35 4.41 -11.63
C THR A 34 -2.48 4.00 -10.18
N VAL A 35 -3.67 4.22 -9.63
CA VAL A 35 -4.03 3.89 -8.26
C VAL A 35 -5.25 2.97 -8.27
N ALA A 36 -5.24 1.94 -7.43
CA ALA A 36 -6.34 1.02 -7.23
C ALA A 36 -7.50 1.68 -6.46
N GLU A 37 -8.66 1.00 -6.42
CA GLU A 37 -9.85 1.50 -5.72
C GLU A 37 -9.62 1.75 -4.23
N ASP A 38 -8.74 0.96 -3.60
CA ASP A 38 -8.35 1.09 -2.19
C ASP A 38 -7.32 2.20 -1.94
N GLY A 39 -6.85 2.87 -2.99
CA GLY A 39 -5.86 3.93 -2.91
C GLY A 39 -4.40 3.47 -3.01
N THR A 40 -4.12 2.18 -3.15
CA THR A 40 -2.76 1.66 -3.34
C THR A 40 -2.25 1.88 -4.77
N ILE A 41 -0.94 1.89 -4.96
CA ILE A 41 -0.28 2.27 -6.22
C ILE A 41 0.09 1.03 -7.03
N PHE A 42 -0.23 1.02 -8.31
CA PHE A 42 0.25 -0.04 -9.20
C PHE A 42 1.74 0.13 -9.49
N THR A 43 2.47 -0.96 -9.35
CA THR A 43 3.90 -1.04 -9.68
C THR A 43 4.19 -2.28 -10.51
N ASP A 44 5.30 -2.28 -11.24
CA ASP A 44 5.85 -3.51 -11.78
C ASP A 44 6.73 -4.29 -10.78
N ALA A 45 7.38 -5.35 -11.26
CA ALA A 45 8.24 -6.22 -10.46
C ALA A 45 9.49 -5.51 -9.92
N ASP A 46 9.92 -4.42 -10.55
CA ASP A 46 11.07 -3.60 -10.13
C ASP A 46 10.64 -2.45 -9.20
N CYS A 47 9.40 -2.48 -8.71
CA CYS A 47 8.78 -1.46 -7.86
C CYS A 47 8.63 -0.09 -8.55
N ARG A 48 8.69 -0.02 -9.89
CA ARG A 48 8.47 1.23 -10.62
C ARG A 48 6.99 1.56 -10.64
N VAL A 49 6.64 2.81 -10.38
CA VAL A 49 5.25 3.29 -10.40
C VAL A 49 4.72 3.27 -11.83
N LEU A 50 3.53 2.73 -12.06
CA LEU A 50 2.90 2.68 -13.38
C LEU A 50 2.04 3.91 -13.65
N ASP A 51 2.05 4.41 -14.88
CA ASP A 51 1.25 5.54 -15.34
C ASP A 51 -0.24 5.21 -15.46
N GLY A 52 -1.07 6.26 -15.41
CA GLY A 52 -2.52 6.23 -15.57
C GLY A 52 -3.05 5.90 -16.96
N GLN A 53 -2.18 5.73 -17.98
CA GLN A 53 -2.59 5.76 -19.39
C GLN A 53 -2.33 4.45 -20.16
N GLY A 54 -1.48 3.56 -19.66
CA GLY A 54 -1.19 2.31 -20.34
C GLY A 54 -0.38 1.30 -19.53
N GLY A 55 -0.10 1.59 -18.26
CA GLY A 55 0.72 0.73 -17.40
C GLY A 55 2.21 0.84 -17.70
N ALA A 56 2.66 1.93 -18.34
CA ALA A 56 4.09 2.17 -18.54
C ALA A 56 4.70 2.74 -17.26
N PRO A 57 5.93 2.38 -16.88
CA PRO A 57 6.56 2.91 -15.68
C PRO A 57 6.88 4.42 -15.83
N LEU A 58 6.51 5.21 -14.82
CA LEU A 58 6.89 6.61 -14.67
C LEU A 58 8.41 6.74 -14.45
N ASP A 59 9.06 7.66 -15.17
CA ASP A 59 10.51 7.82 -15.08
C ASP A 59 10.93 8.26 -13.67
N ARG A 60 11.84 7.49 -13.04
CA ARG A 60 12.46 7.74 -11.73
C ARG A 60 11.52 7.65 -10.53
N PHE A 61 10.30 7.15 -10.68
CA PHE A 61 9.37 6.96 -9.57
C PHE A 61 9.25 5.49 -9.19
N TYR A 62 9.39 5.24 -7.89
CA TYR A 62 9.27 3.92 -7.28
C TYR A 62 8.34 4.02 -6.06
N ALA A 63 7.64 2.93 -5.77
CA ALA A 63 6.84 2.76 -4.57
C ALA A 63 7.14 1.39 -3.96
N ILE A 64 7.27 1.32 -2.64
CA ILE A 64 7.72 0.12 -1.90
C ILE A 64 6.83 -0.16 -0.70
N GLY A 65 6.69 -1.43 -0.32
CA GLY A 65 5.91 -1.84 0.85
C GLY A 65 4.40 -1.59 0.68
N ASP A 66 3.73 -1.38 1.81
CA ASP A 66 2.26 -1.40 1.96
C ASP A 66 1.50 -0.39 1.09
N ILE A 67 2.17 0.60 0.49
CA ILE A 67 1.53 1.54 -0.44
C ILE A 67 1.30 0.92 -1.83
N ARG A 68 1.99 -0.17 -2.16
CA ARG A 68 1.83 -0.86 -3.45
C ARG A 68 0.56 -1.69 -3.45
N HIS A 69 -0.01 -1.88 -4.64
CA HIS A 69 -1.17 -2.74 -4.83
C HIS A 69 -0.79 -4.23 -4.68
N GLU A 70 -1.67 -5.01 -4.04
CA GLU A 70 -1.53 -6.46 -3.85
C GLU A 70 -0.25 -6.91 -3.11
N THR A 71 0.13 -6.22 -2.02
CA THR A 71 1.22 -6.72 -1.15
C THR A 71 0.73 -7.54 0.04
N TRP A 72 1.68 -8.19 0.71
CA TRP A 72 1.44 -8.98 1.92
C TRP A 72 1.45 -8.11 3.21
N ASP A 73 1.75 -6.82 3.10
CA ASP A 73 1.81 -5.84 4.20
C ASP A 73 2.71 -6.29 5.37
N GLN A 74 3.88 -6.85 5.05
CA GLN A 74 4.86 -7.31 6.06
C GLN A 74 6.22 -6.62 5.91
N ILE A 75 6.92 -6.48 7.04
CA ILE A 75 8.27 -5.89 7.07
C ILE A 75 9.24 -6.59 6.10
N PRO A 76 9.30 -7.94 6.02
CA PRO A 76 10.25 -8.59 5.11
C PRO A 76 9.95 -8.32 3.63
N SER A 77 8.68 -8.23 3.23
CA SER A 77 8.33 -7.88 1.85
C SER A 77 8.64 -6.42 1.55
N ALA A 78 8.29 -5.50 2.45
CA ALA A 78 8.59 -4.08 2.27
C ALA A 78 10.11 -3.80 2.19
N TRP A 79 10.92 -4.55 2.95
CA TRP A 79 12.37 -4.46 2.88
C TRP A 79 12.91 -4.95 1.52
N ALA A 80 12.44 -6.11 1.06
CA ALA A 80 12.84 -6.66 -0.24
C ALA A 80 12.47 -5.72 -1.41
N ASP A 81 11.30 -5.07 -1.33
CA ASP A 81 10.88 -4.05 -2.30
C ASP A 81 11.84 -2.85 -2.30
N GLY A 82 12.24 -2.39 -1.12
CA GLY A 82 13.22 -1.31 -0.94
C GLY A 82 14.56 -1.61 -1.59
N GLU A 83 15.09 -2.82 -1.36
CA GLU A 83 16.34 -3.27 -1.98
C GLU A 83 16.21 -3.37 -3.50
N THR A 84 15.10 -3.94 -3.99
CA THR A 84 14.83 -4.10 -5.42
C THR A 84 14.78 -2.74 -6.12
N ALA A 85 14.01 -1.79 -5.58
CA ALA A 85 13.90 -0.44 -6.11
C ALA A 85 15.25 0.28 -6.12
N ALA A 86 16.02 0.18 -5.04
CA ALA A 86 17.33 0.82 -4.93
C ALA A 86 18.34 0.25 -5.95
N ILE A 87 18.38 -1.07 -6.10
CA ILE A 87 19.27 -1.75 -7.06
C ILE A 87 18.89 -1.35 -8.50
N HIS A 88 17.61 -1.37 -8.84
CA HIS A 88 17.16 -0.99 -10.18
C HIS A 88 17.44 0.49 -10.47
N ALA A 89 17.14 1.39 -9.53
CA ALA A 89 17.43 2.81 -9.66
C ALA A 89 18.92 3.10 -9.88
N TRP A 90 19.78 2.39 -9.15
CA TRP A 90 21.24 2.48 -9.31
C TRP A 90 21.70 1.93 -10.66
N ALA A 91 21.22 0.75 -11.07
CA ALA A 91 21.60 0.11 -12.32
C ALA A 91 21.24 0.96 -13.55
N LYS A 92 20.13 1.71 -13.51
CA LYS A 92 19.75 2.66 -14.57
C LYS A 92 20.68 3.87 -14.67
N TRP A 93 21.41 4.18 -13.61
CA TRP A 93 22.34 5.32 -13.55
C TRP A 93 23.72 5.02 -14.14
N LEU A 94 24.04 3.73 -14.36
CA LEU A 94 25.24 3.25 -15.03
C LEU A 94 25.02 3.09 -16.53
#